data_AF-A0A9D8J8J4-F1
#
_entry.id   AF-A0A9D8J8J4-F1
#
_cell.length_a   1.000
_cell.length_b   1.000
_cell.length_c   1.000
_cell.angle_alpha   90.00
_cell.angle_beta   90.00
_cell.angle_gamma   90.00
#
_symmetry.space_group_name_H-M   'P 1'
#
loop_
_entity.id
_entity.type
_entity.pdbx_description
1 polymer ?
#
loop_
_entity_poly.entity_id
_entity_poly.type
_entity_poly.pdbx_seq_one_letter_code
_entity_poly.pdbx_strand_id
1 'polypeptide(L)'
;IFADFFDVSADDPMRLREGIYRAGIYGPTGHRVQIILLDTRYFRSPLKPTDQRNAPGKQRFVPDDDPKKTILGEAQWQWLEEQLRQPAELRLIVSSIQVIAEGHGWEGWRMMPLERTRLTRLINETEANGVIFLSGDRHRAAAYRRVEGTPYPFYELTSSSLNSGIESRQPEIDPQRLGGGLYAGENFGMVQIDWELGVVSLDILSLSAGRRVRGVTLAIAELRP
;
A
#
# COMPACT_ATOMS: atom_id res chain seq x y z
N ILE A 1 -7.34 -18.62 -14.63
CA ILE A 1 -8.42 -17.60 -14.50
C ILE A 1 -7.89 -16.19 -14.68
N PHE A 2 -7.11 -15.61 -13.74
CA PHE A 2 -6.64 -14.21 -13.88
C PHE A 2 -5.84 -13.98 -15.16
N ALA A 3 -4.78 -14.76 -15.37
CA ALA A 3 -3.91 -14.65 -16.54
C ALA A 3 -4.67 -14.89 -17.86
N ASP A 4 -5.65 -15.79 -17.85
CA ASP A 4 -6.47 -16.08 -19.03
C ASP A 4 -7.47 -14.96 -19.32
N PHE A 5 -8.06 -14.34 -18.29
CA PHE A 5 -9.01 -13.24 -18.46
C PHE A 5 -8.35 -11.98 -19.04
N PHE A 6 -7.12 -11.68 -18.63
CA PHE A 6 -6.36 -10.52 -19.10
C PHE A 6 -5.45 -10.81 -20.29
N ASP A 7 -5.63 -11.97 -20.95
CA ASP A 7 -4.81 -12.40 -22.10
C ASP A 7 -3.30 -12.25 -21.85
N VAL A 8 -2.86 -12.58 -20.63
CA VAL A 8 -1.44 -12.54 -20.27
C VAL A 8 -0.72 -13.58 -21.10
N SER A 9 0.41 -13.20 -21.69
CA SER A 9 1.22 -14.08 -22.53
C SER A 9 1.58 -15.39 -21.85
N ALA A 10 1.66 -16.47 -22.62
CA ALA A 10 1.91 -17.83 -22.11
C ALA A 10 3.29 -17.99 -21.44
N ASP A 11 4.26 -17.16 -21.86
CA ASP A 11 5.63 -17.10 -21.36
C ASP A 11 5.82 -16.10 -20.21
N ASP A 12 4.78 -15.38 -19.80
CA ASP A 12 4.88 -14.45 -18.67
C ASP A 12 5.19 -15.22 -17.37
N PRO A 13 6.23 -14.83 -16.60
CA PRO A 13 6.60 -15.50 -15.36
C PRO A 13 5.46 -15.66 -14.36
N MET A 14 4.44 -14.79 -14.40
CA MET A 14 3.24 -14.90 -13.57
C MET A 14 2.48 -16.21 -13.78
N ARG A 15 2.53 -16.80 -14.98
CA ARG A 15 1.89 -18.10 -15.25
C ARG A 15 2.66 -19.29 -14.68
N LEU A 16 3.94 -19.09 -14.37
CA LEU A 16 4.87 -20.13 -13.93
C LEU A 16 5.05 -20.15 -12.40
N ARG A 17 4.37 -19.28 -11.67
CA ARG A 17 4.46 -19.17 -10.21
C ARG A 17 3.11 -19.00 -9.55
N GLU A 18 3.09 -19.27 -8.26
CA GLU A 18 1.99 -18.94 -7.37
C GLU A 18 1.90 -17.42 -7.17
N GLY A 19 0.69 -16.88 -7.11
CA GLY A 19 0.44 -15.43 -7.00
C GLY A 19 0.64 -14.62 -8.27
N ILE A 20 0.06 -13.42 -8.31
CA ILE A 20 0.07 -12.51 -9.48
C ILE A 20 0.93 -11.25 -9.30
N TYR A 21 1.87 -11.30 -8.36
CA TYR A 21 2.77 -10.19 -8.08
C TYR A 21 3.75 -9.95 -9.23
N ARG A 22 4.21 -8.71 -9.40
CA ARG A 22 5.14 -8.32 -10.48
C ARG A 22 5.83 -7.00 -10.17
N ALA A 23 6.92 -6.70 -10.86
CA ALA A 23 7.59 -5.41 -10.75
C ALA A 23 8.11 -4.92 -12.10
N GLY A 24 8.36 -3.62 -12.21
CA GLY A 24 9.00 -2.99 -13.36
C GLY A 24 9.75 -1.72 -12.96
N ILE A 25 10.85 -1.42 -13.66
CA ILE A 25 11.66 -0.21 -13.45
C ILE A 25 11.56 0.64 -14.70
N TYR A 26 11.30 1.93 -14.52
CA TYR A 26 11.06 2.90 -15.60
C TYR A 26 11.92 4.14 -15.40
N GLY A 27 12.35 4.76 -16.50
CA GLY A 27 13.19 5.96 -16.49
C GLY A 27 14.70 5.66 -16.53
N PRO A 28 15.52 6.69 -16.79
CA PRO A 28 16.98 6.57 -16.85
C PRO A 28 17.60 6.56 -15.45
N THR A 29 18.84 6.09 -15.32
CA THR A 29 19.64 6.19 -14.08
C THR A 29 19.60 7.61 -13.51
N GLY A 30 19.32 7.73 -12.21
CA GLY A 30 19.13 9.00 -11.51
C GLY A 30 17.66 9.46 -11.43
N HIS A 31 16.78 8.90 -12.27
CA HIS A 31 15.34 9.21 -12.31
C HIS A 31 14.49 7.93 -12.48
N ARG A 32 14.90 6.83 -11.85
CA ARG A 32 14.19 5.55 -11.96
C ARG A 32 13.05 5.46 -10.96
N VAL A 33 11.90 5.03 -11.46
CA VAL A 33 10.75 4.61 -10.67
C VAL A 33 10.62 3.10 -10.77
N GLN A 34 10.67 2.41 -9.65
CA GLN A 34 10.29 1.01 -9.56
C GLN A 34 8.83 0.93 -9.11
N ILE A 35 8.01 0.17 -9.83
CA ILE A 35 6.65 -0.16 -9.41
C ILE A 35 6.65 -1.63 -9.02
N ILE A 36 6.27 -1.92 -7.76
CA ILE A 36 6.21 -3.26 -7.19
C ILE A 36 4.74 -3.55 -6.85
N LEU A 37 4.11 -4.45 -7.60
CA LEU A 37 2.75 -4.92 -7.37
C LEU A 37 2.79 -6.17 -6.50
N LEU A 38 2.30 -6.04 -5.27
CA LEU A 38 2.12 -7.16 -4.36
C LEU A 38 0.79 -7.88 -4.61
N ASP A 39 0.78 -9.15 -4.29
CA ASP A 39 -0.40 -10.00 -4.20
C ASP A 39 -0.65 -10.33 -2.72
N THR A 40 -1.58 -9.61 -2.10
CA THR A 40 -1.92 -9.82 -0.67
C THR A 40 -3.11 -10.76 -0.48
N ARG A 41 -3.41 -11.58 -1.49
CA ARG A 41 -4.58 -12.47 -1.52
C ARG A 41 -4.16 -13.93 -1.62
N TYR A 42 -3.27 -14.28 -2.55
CA TYR A 42 -2.96 -15.68 -2.87
C TYR A 42 -2.46 -16.49 -1.68
N PHE A 43 -1.50 -15.97 -0.93
CA PHE A 43 -0.85 -16.67 0.18
C PHE A 43 -1.43 -16.32 1.55
N ARG A 44 -2.34 -15.35 1.60
CA ARG A 44 -2.73 -14.69 2.85
C ARG A 44 -3.49 -15.67 3.75
N SER A 45 -2.99 -15.83 4.96
CA SER A 45 -3.62 -16.63 6.02
C SER A 45 -5.02 -16.08 6.41
N PRO A 46 -5.89 -16.91 7.00
CA PRO A 46 -7.17 -16.45 7.53
C PRO A 46 -7.01 -15.34 8.58
N LEU A 47 -7.80 -14.27 8.46
CA LEU A 47 -7.85 -13.20 9.46
C LEU A 47 -8.56 -13.66 10.72
N LYS A 48 -8.13 -13.14 11.88
CA LYS A 48 -8.77 -13.40 13.16
C LYS A 48 -10.08 -12.63 13.26
N PRO A 49 -11.24 -13.31 13.40
CA PRO A 49 -12.51 -12.63 13.62
C PRO A 49 -12.48 -11.79 14.90
N THR A 50 -13.18 -10.67 14.87
CA THR A 50 -13.39 -9.83 16.06
C THR A 50 -14.20 -10.57 17.13
N ASP A 51 -13.88 -10.28 18.40
CA ASP A 51 -14.67 -10.66 19.57
C ASP A 51 -15.89 -9.74 19.79
N GLN A 52 -15.89 -8.56 19.17
CA GLN A 52 -16.95 -7.56 19.30
C GLN A 52 -17.21 -6.86 17.97
N ARG A 53 -18.14 -7.41 17.19
CA ARG A 53 -18.46 -6.92 15.85
C ARG A 53 -18.96 -5.46 15.88
N ASN A 54 -18.48 -4.66 14.93
CA ASN A 54 -18.80 -3.24 14.75
C ASN A 54 -18.34 -2.29 15.87
N ALA A 55 -17.61 -2.75 16.89
CA ALA A 55 -16.99 -1.83 17.84
C ALA A 55 -15.86 -1.02 17.15
N PRO A 56 -15.60 0.23 17.57
CA PRO A 56 -14.50 1.03 17.02
C PRO A 56 -13.16 0.30 17.08
N GLY A 57 -12.47 0.21 15.94
CA GLY A 57 -11.19 -0.52 15.82
C GLY A 57 -11.31 -2.05 15.78
N LYS A 58 -12.54 -2.59 15.85
CA LYS A 58 -12.87 -4.02 15.94
C LYS A 58 -14.00 -4.42 14.99
N GLN A 59 -14.19 -3.68 13.89
CA GLN A 59 -15.39 -3.82 13.05
C GLN A 59 -15.64 -5.25 12.56
N ARG A 60 -14.61 -5.94 12.04
CA ARG A 60 -14.72 -7.34 11.57
C ARG A 60 -13.57 -8.23 12.03
N PHE A 61 -12.39 -7.66 12.17
CA PHE A 61 -11.16 -8.36 12.49
C PHE A 61 -10.39 -7.65 13.60
N VAL A 62 -9.52 -8.40 14.26
CA VAL A 62 -8.56 -7.91 15.25
C VAL A 62 -7.15 -8.41 14.89
N PRO A 63 -6.08 -7.72 15.35
CA PRO A 63 -4.71 -8.19 15.15
C PRO A 63 -4.48 -9.60 15.67
N ASP A 64 -3.61 -10.33 14.98
CA ASP A 64 -3.18 -11.68 15.34
C ASP A 64 -1.67 -11.82 15.24
N ASP A 65 -1.01 -12.00 16.39
CA ASP A 65 0.44 -12.13 16.53
C ASP A 65 0.95 -13.57 16.32
N ASP A 66 0.13 -14.48 15.77
CA ASP A 66 0.58 -15.83 15.42
C ASP A 66 1.72 -15.78 14.38
N PRO A 67 2.94 -16.24 14.70
CA PRO A 67 4.10 -16.18 13.80
C PRO A 67 3.97 -17.11 12.58
N LYS A 68 2.96 -17.98 12.54
CA LYS A 68 2.69 -18.85 11.39
C LYS A 68 1.84 -18.17 10.32
N LYS A 69 1.25 -17.01 10.62
CA LYS A 69 0.44 -16.27 9.65
C LYS A 69 1.31 -15.51 8.67
N THR A 70 0.86 -15.46 7.43
CA THR A 70 1.51 -14.71 6.37
C THR A 70 0.51 -13.92 5.53
N ILE A 71 0.96 -12.80 4.97
CA ILE A 71 0.27 -12.04 3.93
C ILE A 71 0.81 -12.45 2.56
N LEU A 72 2.14 -12.44 2.41
CA LEU A 72 2.80 -12.62 1.11
C LEU A 72 3.22 -14.06 0.85
N GLY A 73 3.40 -14.90 1.87
CA GLY A 73 4.04 -16.20 1.73
C GLY A 73 5.54 -16.08 1.44
N GLU A 74 6.27 -17.15 1.71
CA GLU A 74 7.74 -17.10 1.68
C GLU A 74 8.32 -16.85 0.29
N ALA A 75 7.71 -17.43 -0.76
CA ALA A 75 8.16 -17.24 -2.14
C ALA A 75 8.08 -15.77 -2.60
N GLN A 76 7.01 -15.07 -2.21
CA GLN A 76 6.87 -13.65 -2.54
C GLN A 76 7.73 -12.76 -1.64
N TRP A 77 7.97 -13.14 -0.39
CA TRP A 77 8.90 -12.41 0.49
C TRP A 77 10.33 -12.42 -0.07
N GLN A 78 10.82 -13.59 -0.49
CA GLN A 78 12.14 -13.72 -1.12
C GLN A 78 12.21 -12.92 -2.42
N TRP A 79 11.18 -13.03 -3.26
CA TRP A 79 11.08 -12.22 -4.47
C TRP A 79 11.08 -10.71 -4.18
N LEU A 80 10.36 -10.26 -3.14
CA LEU A 80 10.30 -8.85 -2.76
C LEU A 80 11.67 -8.34 -2.30
N GLU A 81 12.42 -9.14 -1.54
CA GLU A 81 13.80 -8.83 -1.17
C GLU A 81 14.68 -8.58 -2.40
N GLU A 82 14.63 -9.49 -3.38
CA GLU A 82 15.38 -9.34 -4.64
C GLU A 82 14.98 -8.07 -5.41
N GLN A 83 13.70 -7.72 -5.42
CA GLN A 83 13.21 -6.50 -6.05
C GLN A 83 13.70 -5.24 -5.33
N LEU A 84 13.69 -5.22 -3.99
CA LEU A 84 14.11 -4.06 -3.22
C LEU A 84 15.62 -3.79 -3.36
N ARG A 85 16.42 -4.81 -3.64
CA ARG A 85 17.85 -4.68 -3.99
C ARG A 85 18.11 -4.13 -5.39
N GLN A 86 17.11 -4.10 -6.28
CA GLN A 86 17.28 -3.47 -7.59
C GLN A 86 17.41 -1.95 -7.45
N PRO A 87 18.23 -1.29 -8.28
CA PRO A 87 18.49 0.14 -8.13
C PRO A 87 17.31 0.98 -8.63
N ALA A 88 16.77 1.84 -7.76
CA ALA A 88 15.73 2.80 -8.08
C ALA A 88 15.81 4.02 -7.14
N GLU A 89 15.44 5.19 -7.66
CA GLU A 89 15.40 6.43 -6.90
C GLU A 89 14.05 6.61 -6.18
N LEU A 90 12.95 6.13 -6.78
CA LEU A 90 11.63 6.05 -6.15
C LEU A 90 11.04 4.65 -6.32
N ARG A 91 10.35 4.15 -5.29
CA ARG A 91 9.70 2.83 -5.26
C ARG A 91 8.24 2.96 -4.87
N LEU A 92 7.34 2.60 -5.78
CA LEU A 92 5.90 2.52 -5.51
C LEU A 92 5.54 1.07 -5.18
N ILE A 93 5.32 0.77 -3.90
CA ILE A 93 4.86 -0.54 -3.47
C ILE A 93 3.33 -0.53 -3.42
N VAL A 94 2.71 -1.24 -4.36
CA VAL A 94 1.26 -1.34 -4.51
C VAL A 94 0.75 -2.56 -3.73
N SER A 95 -0.07 -2.31 -2.71
CA SER A 95 -0.70 -3.34 -1.87
C SER A 95 -2.22 -3.28 -2.04
N SER A 96 -2.90 -4.42 -2.19
CA SER A 96 -4.36 -4.41 -2.32
C SER A 96 -5.08 -3.88 -1.06
N ILE A 97 -4.43 -3.96 0.11
CA ILE A 97 -4.97 -3.57 1.42
C ILE A 97 -4.05 -2.56 2.10
N GLN A 98 -4.58 -1.79 3.07
CA GLN A 98 -3.82 -0.70 3.69
C GLN A 98 -2.63 -1.20 4.52
N VAL A 99 -1.50 -0.50 4.42
CA VAL A 99 -0.22 -0.87 5.10
C VAL A 99 -0.07 -0.12 6.43
N ILE A 100 -0.26 1.20 6.41
CA ILE A 100 0.00 2.11 7.53
C ILE A 100 -1.21 2.23 8.46
N ALA A 101 -2.42 2.33 7.90
CA ALA A 101 -3.64 2.66 8.64
C ALA A 101 -3.86 1.81 9.91
N GLU A 102 -4.32 2.47 10.98
CA GLU A 102 -4.54 1.88 12.31
C GLU A 102 -5.95 2.11 12.88
N GLY A 103 -6.72 3.03 12.30
CA GLY A 103 -7.99 3.54 12.84
C GLY A 103 -9.21 2.62 12.66
N HIS A 104 -9.02 1.38 12.20
CA HIS A 104 -10.12 0.44 11.97
C HIS A 104 -9.74 -1.04 12.18
N GLY A 105 -10.78 -1.87 12.32
CA GLY A 105 -10.76 -3.33 12.38
C GLY A 105 -11.29 -3.99 11.12
N TRP A 106 -11.16 -3.33 9.97
CA TRP A 106 -11.25 -3.96 8.65
C TRP A 106 -9.92 -4.58 8.24
N GLU A 107 -9.89 -5.24 7.09
CA GLU A 107 -8.67 -5.84 6.58
C GLU A 107 -7.59 -4.80 6.30
N GLY A 108 -6.34 -5.14 6.65
CA GLY A 108 -5.15 -4.32 6.49
C GLY A 108 -3.95 -5.06 7.08
N TRP A 109 -2.75 -4.61 6.77
CA TRP A 109 -1.51 -5.22 7.28
C TRP A 109 -1.44 -5.21 8.81
N ARG A 110 -2.09 -4.24 9.47
CA ARG A 110 -2.24 -4.20 10.93
C ARG A 110 -2.88 -5.46 11.53
N MET A 111 -3.67 -6.21 10.76
CA MET A 111 -4.28 -7.46 11.25
C MET A 111 -3.25 -8.60 11.38
N MET A 112 -2.10 -8.51 10.72
CA MET A 112 -0.96 -9.42 10.84
C MET A 112 0.30 -8.62 11.18
N PRO A 113 0.42 -8.12 12.42
CA PRO A 113 1.47 -7.19 12.82
C PRO A 113 2.90 -7.70 12.59
N LEU A 114 3.15 -9.00 12.72
CA LEU A 114 4.48 -9.58 12.45
C LEU A 114 4.88 -9.48 10.97
N GLU A 115 3.94 -9.64 10.03
CA GLU A 115 4.18 -9.45 8.59
C GLU A 115 4.42 -7.97 8.26
N ARG A 116 3.68 -7.05 8.92
CA ARG A 116 3.92 -5.61 8.78
C ARG A 116 5.30 -5.21 9.29
N THR A 117 5.72 -5.76 10.43
CA THR A 117 7.08 -5.57 10.96
C THR A 117 8.13 -6.17 10.03
N ARG A 118 7.89 -7.35 9.44
CA ARG A 118 8.77 -7.96 8.44
C ARG A 118 8.94 -7.07 7.22
N LEU A 119 7.86 -6.43 6.73
CA LEU A 119 7.94 -5.47 5.61
C LEU A 119 8.88 -4.30 5.93
N THR A 120 8.67 -3.66 7.08
CA THR A 120 9.50 -2.52 7.50
C THR A 120 10.96 -2.92 7.69
N ARG A 121 11.21 -4.08 8.32
CA ARG A 121 12.55 -4.62 8.49
C ARG A 121 13.22 -4.87 7.14
N LEU A 122 12.53 -5.51 6.21
CA LEU A 122 13.07 -5.83 4.90
C LEU A 122 13.46 -4.56 4.12
N ILE A 123 12.61 -3.52 4.16
CA ILE A 123 12.91 -2.22 3.54
C ILE A 123 14.19 -1.62 4.14
N ASN A 124 14.36 -1.71 5.47
CA ASN A 124 15.56 -1.23 6.15
C ASN A 124 16.81 -2.06 5.81
N GLU A 125 16.72 -3.39 5.85
CA GLU A 125 17.85 -4.32 5.58
C GLU A 125 18.32 -4.31 4.13
N THR A 126 17.43 -3.98 3.19
CA THR A 126 17.76 -3.82 1.77
C THR A 126 18.19 -2.39 1.43
N GLU A 127 18.18 -1.47 2.41
CA GLU A 127 18.43 -0.04 2.22
C GLU A 127 17.56 0.56 1.10
N ALA A 128 16.34 0.04 0.95
CA ALA A 128 15.41 0.45 -0.08
C ALA A 128 14.84 1.83 0.26
N ASN A 129 15.48 2.86 -0.28
CA ASN A 129 15.06 4.25 -0.17
C ASN A 129 13.93 4.58 -1.17
N GLY A 130 13.27 5.72 -0.99
CA GLY A 130 12.26 6.22 -1.92
C GLY A 130 10.93 5.48 -1.86
N VAL A 131 10.64 4.71 -0.81
CA VAL A 131 9.43 3.88 -0.74
C VAL A 131 8.18 4.71 -0.42
N ILE A 132 7.15 4.54 -1.26
CA ILE A 132 5.79 5.02 -1.05
C ILE A 132 4.83 3.86 -1.26
N PHE A 133 3.86 3.71 -0.37
CA PHE A 133 2.81 2.70 -0.49
C PHE A 133 1.58 3.24 -1.23
N LEU A 134 0.97 2.41 -2.06
CA LEU A 134 -0.32 2.68 -2.70
C LEU A 134 -1.30 1.56 -2.33
N SER A 135 -2.54 1.91 -1.98
CA SER A 135 -3.54 0.93 -1.55
C SER A 135 -4.98 1.22 -1.91
N GLY A 136 -5.84 0.21 -1.74
CA GLY A 136 -7.28 0.24 -2.05
C GLY A 136 -8.13 -0.47 -0.98
N ASP A 137 -9.11 -1.28 -1.41
CA ASP A 137 -10.04 -2.10 -0.58
C ASP A 137 -11.05 -1.33 0.29
N ARG A 138 -10.75 -0.09 0.68
CA ARG A 138 -11.51 0.61 1.73
C ARG A 138 -12.82 1.27 1.31
N HIS A 139 -13.04 1.44 0.00
CA HIS A 139 -14.15 2.23 -0.56
C HIS A 139 -14.17 3.69 -0.05
N ARG A 140 -12.99 4.15 0.41
CA ARG A 140 -12.68 5.49 0.91
C ARG A 140 -11.23 5.81 0.59
N ALA A 141 -10.91 7.09 0.55
CA ALA A 141 -9.58 7.57 0.22
C ALA A 141 -9.00 8.46 1.32
N ALA A 142 -7.70 8.32 1.54
CA ALA A 142 -6.90 9.15 2.46
C ALA A 142 -5.41 8.96 2.17
N ALA A 143 -4.61 9.92 2.66
CA ALA A 143 -3.17 9.78 2.75
C ALA A 143 -2.77 9.49 4.20
N TYR A 144 -1.70 8.74 4.41
CA TYR A 144 -1.18 8.38 5.72
C TYR A 144 0.32 8.59 5.76
N ARG A 145 0.84 8.84 6.97
CA ARG A 145 2.27 8.96 7.26
C ARG A 145 2.59 8.25 8.55
N ARG A 146 3.63 7.43 8.53
CA ARG A 146 4.20 6.77 9.71
C ARG A 146 5.67 7.12 9.83
N VAL A 147 6.07 7.54 11.04
CA VAL A 147 7.47 7.85 11.38
C VAL A 147 8.02 6.84 12.40
N GLU A 148 7.18 6.40 13.34
CA GLU A 148 7.62 5.52 14.41
C GLU A 148 7.95 4.11 13.90
N GLY A 149 9.19 3.67 14.18
CA GLY A 149 9.70 2.35 13.84
C GLY A 149 10.05 2.17 12.36
N THR A 150 10.17 3.25 11.57
CA THR A 150 10.57 3.21 10.16
C THR A 150 11.92 3.92 9.96
N PRO A 151 12.75 3.52 8.96
CA PRO A 151 14.06 4.14 8.72
C PRO A 151 13.98 5.60 8.28
N TYR A 152 12.86 5.98 7.68
CA TYR A 152 12.47 7.33 7.29
C TYR A 152 10.93 7.39 7.24
N PRO A 153 10.29 8.56 7.13
CA PRO A 153 8.83 8.65 7.07
C PRO A 153 8.25 7.83 5.91
N PHE A 154 7.43 6.83 6.23
CA PHE A 154 6.68 6.09 5.23
C PHE A 154 5.37 6.78 4.93
N TYR A 155 5.02 6.85 3.65
CA TYR A 155 3.78 7.44 3.17
C TYR A 155 2.93 6.41 2.45
N GLU A 156 1.62 6.54 2.60
CA GLU A 156 0.65 5.72 1.90
C GLU A 156 -0.45 6.59 1.30
N LEU A 157 -0.77 6.35 0.02
CA LEU A 157 -1.97 6.89 -0.61
C LEU A 157 -2.99 5.76 -0.82
N THR A 158 -4.10 5.82 -0.08
CA THR A 158 -5.24 4.93 -0.32
C THR A 158 -6.23 5.63 -1.25
N SER A 159 -6.49 5.05 -2.42
CA SER A 159 -7.53 5.49 -3.34
C SER A 159 -8.57 4.40 -3.55
N SER A 160 -9.79 4.68 -3.10
CA SER A 160 -10.93 3.80 -3.22
C SER A 160 -12.18 4.64 -2.92
N SER A 161 -13.28 4.58 -3.66
CA SER A 161 -13.59 3.71 -4.80
C SER A 161 -13.69 4.51 -6.11
N LEU A 162 -13.48 3.84 -7.24
CA LEU A 162 -13.84 4.40 -8.54
C LEU A 162 -15.36 4.49 -8.75
N ASN A 163 -16.18 3.65 -8.09
CA ASN A 163 -17.60 3.49 -8.42
C ASN A 163 -18.52 3.04 -7.25
N SER A 164 -18.03 2.94 -6.01
CA SER A 164 -18.75 2.32 -4.89
C SER A 164 -18.35 2.95 -3.56
N GLY A 165 -18.49 4.27 -3.49
CA GLY A 165 -18.10 5.06 -2.32
C GLY A 165 -19.01 4.73 -1.15
N ILE A 166 -18.43 4.50 0.03
CA ILE A 166 -19.22 4.20 1.22
C ILE A 166 -19.06 5.35 2.19
N GLU A 167 -20.17 5.95 2.63
CA GLU A 167 -20.17 6.86 3.79
C GLU A 167 -20.25 6.05 5.10
N SER A 168 -19.50 6.45 6.12
CA SER A 168 -19.52 5.77 7.42
C SER A 168 -20.39 6.57 8.35
N ARG A 169 -21.25 5.89 9.10
CA ARG A 169 -21.99 6.51 10.20
C ARG A 169 -21.12 6.70 11.45
N GLN A 170 -19.95 6.06 11.52
CA GLN A 170 -19.00 6.22 12.63
C GLN A 170 -17.67 6.80 12.15
N PRO A 171 -17.06 7.73 12.91
CA PRO A 171 -15.75 8.25 12.57
C PRO A 171 -14.67 7.18 12.72
N GLU A 172 -13.88 6.96 11.67
CA GLU A 172 -12.63 6.21 11.74
C GLU A 172 -11.52 7.21 12.07
N ILE A 173 -11.15 7.31 13.35
CA ILE A 173 -10.06 8.19 13.81
C ILE A 173 -8.76 7.40 13.71
N ASP A 174 -7.78 7.96 13.00
CA ASP A 174 -6.50 7.32 12.74
C ASP A 174 -5.38 8.34 12.97
N PRO A 175 -4.46 8.10 13.92
CA PRO A 175 -3.37 9.02 14.21
C PRO A 175 -2.35 9.13 13.06
N GLN A 176 -2.30 8.15 12.16
CA GLN A 176 -1.40 8.15 11.01
C GLN A 176 -1.98 8.91 9.81
N ARG A 177 -3.27 9.27 9.82
CA ARG A 177 -3.91 9.93 8.67
C ARG A 177 -3.43 11.37 8.51
N LEU A 178 -2.96 11.70 7.32
CA LEU A 178 -2.58 13.05 6.93
C LEU A 178 -3.80 13.86 6.50
N GLY A 179 -4.10 14.91 7.27
CA GLY A 179 -5.05 15.96 6.91
C GLY A 179 -6.52 15.51 6.82
N GLY A 180 -7.43 16.30 7.38
CA GLY A 180 -8.88 16.12 7.23
C GLY A 180 -9.43 14.72 7.56
N GLY A 181 -10.69 14.50 7.16
CA GLY A 181 -11.36 13.20 7.25
C GLY A 181 -11.17 12.36 5.98
N LEU A 182 -11.54 11.09 6.08
CA LEU A 182 -11.67 10.18 4.93
C LEU A 182 -12.53 10.81 3.83
N TYR A 183 -12.14 10.63 2.57
CA TYR A 183 -12.96 10.99 1.43
C TYR A 183 -13.77 9.76 0.99
N ALA A 184 -15.10 9.85 1.10
CA ALA A 184 -16.01 8.75 0.77
C ALA A 184 -16.53 8.78 -0.68
N GLY A 185 -16.31 9.90 -1.39
CA GLY A 185 -16.77 10.06 -2.77
C GLY A 185 -15.95 9.26 -3.77
N GLU A 186 -16.47 9.13 -4.98
CA GLU A 186 -15.77 8.48 -6.08
C GLU A 186 -14.47 9.21 -6.42
N ASN A 187 -13.38 8.46 -6.53
CA ASN A 187 -12.04 9.00 -6.71
C ASN A 187 -11.08 8.06 -7.43
N PHE A 188 -9.95 8.63 -7.85
CA PHE A 188 -8.76 7.92 -8.26
C PHE A 188 -7.51 8.61 -7.67
N GLY A 189 -6.45 7.83 -7.52
CA GLY A 189 -5.14 8.30 -7.06
C GLY A 189 -4.29 8.76 -8.24
N MET A 190 -3.47 9.79 -8.02
CA MET A 190 -2.48 10.28 -8.96
C MET A 190 -1.16 10.45 -8.24
N VAL A 191 -0.09 9.89 -8.82
CA VAL A 191 1.29 10.11 -8.36
C VAL A 191 1.99 10.93 -9.44
N GLN A 192 2.46 12.13 -9.07
CA GLN A 192 3.22 13.00 -9.97
C GLN A 192 4.62 13.18 -9.42
N ILE A 193 5.62 12.94 -10.26
CA ILE A 193 7.03 13.03 -9.88
C ILE A 193 7.63 14.17 -10.69
N ASP A 194 8.17 15.15 -9.98
CA ASP A 194 8.94 16.25 -10.56
C ASP A 194 10.39 16.09 -10.13
N TRP A 195 11.22 15.59 -11.04
CA TRP A 195 12.63 15.32 -10.78
C TRP A 195 13.47 16.59 -10.66
N GLU A 196 13.10 17.65 -11.39
CA GLU A 196 13.82 18.93 -11.36
C GLU A 196 13.62 19.63 -10.01
N LEU A 197 12.39 19.61 -9.50
CA LEU A 197 12.06 20.13 -8.18
C LEU A 197 12.39 19.15 -7.06
N GLY A 198 12.66 17.88 -7.36
CA GLY A 198 12.96 16.84 -6.39
C GLY A 198 11.75 16.51 -5.49
N VAL A 199 10.53 16.58 -6.03
CA VAL A 199 9.29 16.34 -5.28
C VAL A 199 8.42 15.26 -5.90
N VAL A 200 7.60 14.64 -5.06
CA VAL A 200 6.55 13.70 -5.46
C VAL A 200 5.23 14.11 -4.81
N SER A 201 4.19 14.27 -5.62
CA SER A 201 2.83 14.57 -5.18
C SER A 201 1.97 13.32 -5.24
N LEU A 202 1.29 13.03 -4.12
CA LEU A 202 0.35 11.94 -3.94
C LEU A 202 -1.05 12.54 -3.79
N ASP A 203 -1.85 12.49 -4.85
CA ASP A 203 -3.13 13.18 -4.91
C ASP A 203 -4.31 12.22 -5.05
N ILE A 204 -5.40 12.55 -4.36
CA ILE A 204 -6.71 11.94 -4.57
C ILE A 204 -7.55 12.95 -5.32
N LEU A 205 -8.01 12.55 -6.51
CA LEU A 205 -8.84 13.35 -7.39
C LEU A 205 -10.27 12.83 -7.33
N SER A 206 -11.23 13.73 -7.13
CA SER A 206 -12.65 13.41 -7.22
C SER A 206 -13.03 13.15 -8.67
N LEU A 207 -13.72 12.04 -8.94
CA LEU A 207 -14.21 11.74 -10.29
C LEU A 207 -15.27 12.73 -10.76
N SER A 208 -16.23 13.07 -9.88
CA SER A 208 -17.34 13.95 -10.25
C SER A 208 -16.94 15.41 -10.40
N ALA A 209 -15.97 15.88 -9.60
CA ALA A 209 -15.56 17.28 -9.59
C ALA A 209 -14.26 17.56 -10.35
N GLY A 210 -13.51 16.52 -10.76
CA GLY A 210 -12.24 16.66 -11.48
C GLY A 210 -11.14 17.41 -10.70
N ARG A 211 -11.27 17.54 -9.38
CA ARG A 211 -10.37 18.34 -8.53
C ARG A 211 -9.73 17.51 -7.43
N ARG A 212 -8.56 17.96 -6.97
CA ARG A 212 -7.88 17.41 -5.79
C ARG A 212 -8.76 17.59 -4.57
N VAL A 213 -9.03 16.50 -3.88
CA VAL A 213 -9.79 16.48 -2.62
C VAL A 213 -8.90 16.18 -1.43
N ARG A 214 -7.84 15.40 -1.62
CA ARG A 214 -6.82 15.08 -0.62
C ARG A 214 -5.49 14.91 -1.33
N GLY A 215 -4.41 14.94 -0.57
CA GLY A 215 -3.10 14.58 -1.06
C GLY A 215 -2.00 15.28 -0.30
N VAL A 216 -0.76 14.90 -0.58
CA VAL A 216 0.43 15.45 0.04
C VAL A 216 1.53 15.57 -1.02
N THR A 217 2.33 16.63 -0.94
CA THR A 217 3.54 16.78 -1.74
C THR A 217 4.73 16.63 -0.81
N LEU A 218 5.67 15.78 -1.22
CA LEU A 218 6.79 15.31 -0.42
C LEU A 218 8.09 15.67 -1.14
N ALA A 219 9.13 16.04 -0.40
CA ALA A 219 10.47 16.09 -0.97
C ALA A 219 10.99 14.66 -1.14
N ILE A 220 11.47 14.27 -2.32
CA ILE A 220 12.09 12.95 -2.53
C ILE A 220 13.26 12.75 -1.56
N ALA A 221 13.91 13.85 -1.16
CA ALA A 221 14.97 13.84 -0.16
C ALA A 221 14.57 13.34 1.23
N GLU A 222 13.29 13.37 1.61
CA GLU A 222 12.82 12.88 2.91
C GLU A 222 12.56 11.37 2.94
N LEU A 223 12.60 10.69 1.79
CA LEU A 223 12.35 9.26 1.66
C LEU A 223 13.64 8.43 1.80
N ARG A 224 14.52 8.85 2.70
CA ARG A 224 15.81 8.21 3.02
C ARG A 224 16.22 8.59 4.45
N PRO A 225 17.07 7.79 5.12
CA PRO A 225 17.61 8.11 6.44
C PRO A 225 18.37 9.43 6.51
#